data_AF-A0A2Z2HUJ0-F1
#
_entry.id   AF-A0A2Z2HUJ0-F1
#
_cell.length_a   1.000
_cell.length_b   1.000
_cell.length_c   1.000
_cell.angle_alpha   90.00
_cell.angle_beta   90.00
_cell.angle_gamma   90.00
#
_symmetry.space_group_name_H-M   'P 1'
#
loop_
_entity.id
_entity.type
_entity.pdbx_description
1 polymer ?
#
loop_
_entity_poly.entity_id
_entity_poly.type
_entity_poly.pdbx_seq_one_letter_code
_entity_poly.pdbx_strand_id
1 'polypeptide(L)' 'MVRLSTIVILAGIVLLFVPIPPIATISGALVIALGLVLRFALDK' A
#
# COMPACT_ATOMS: atom_id res chain seq x y z
N MET A 1 -17.35 -6.94 1.03
CA MET A 1 -16.89 -5.96 2.04
C MET A 1 -15.45 -5.60 1.71
N VAL A 2 -15.11 -4.32 1.62
CA VAL A 2 -13.73 -3.88 1.32
C VAL A 2 -12.90 -4.06 2.59
N ARG A 3 -11.85 -4.88 2.54
CA ARG A 3 -10.97 -5.13 3.70
C ARG A 3 -9.94 -4.01 3.82
N LEU A 4 -9.53 -3.67 5.05
CA LEU A 4 -8.55 -2.60 5.32
C LEU A 4 -7.23 -2.88 4.58
N SER A 5 -6.79 -4.15 4.53
CA SER A 5 -5.59 -4.54 3.78
C SER A 5 -5.66 -4.11 2.31
N THR A 6 -6.83 -4.27 1.68
CA THR A 6 -7.05 -3.91 0.28
C THR A 6 -6.96 -2.41 0.07
N ILE A 7 -7.52 -1.62 0.99
CA ILE A 7 -7.44 -0.16 0.93
C ILE A 7 -5.99 0.30 1.03
N VAL A 8 -5.23 -0.26 1.98
CA VAL A 8 -3.83 0.11 2.20
C VAL A 8 -2.97 -0.26 0.99
N ILE A 9 -3.14 -1.46 0.41
CA ILE A 9 -2.42 -1.86 -0.80
C ILE A 9 -2.74 -0.90 -1.96
N LEU A 10 -4.01 -0.58 -2.18
CA LEU A 10 -4.43 0.33 -3.25
C LEU A 10 -3.90 1.75 -3.04
N ALA A 11 -3.88 2.24 -1.80
CA ALA A 11 -3.30 3.55 -1.48
C ALA A 11 -1.81 3.60 -1.84
N GLY A 12 -1.06 2.55 -1.53
CA GLY A 12 0.35 2.45 -1.91
C GLY A 12 0.56 2.40 -3.42
N ILE A 13 -0.31 1.70 -4.16
CA ILE A 13 -0.27 1.67 -5.64
C ILE A 13 -0.54 3.07 -6.21
N VAL A 14 -1.57 3.77 -5.74
CA VAL A 14 -1.89 5.13 -6.17
C VAL A 14 -0.70 6.08 -5.93
N LEU A 15 -0.02 5.92 -4.79
CA LEU A 15 1.13 6.74 -4.42
C LEU A 15 2.29 6.61 -5.43
N LEU A 16 2.47 5.45 -6.08
CA LEU A 16 3.50 5.26 -7.10
C LEU A 16 3.28 6.11 -8.37
N PHE A 17 2.04 6.52 -8.62
CA PHE A 17 1.69 7.38 -9.77
C PHE A 17 1.73 8.87 -9.42
N VAL A 18 2.00 9.23 -8.17
CA VAL A 18 2.20 10.62 -7.77
C VAL A 18 3.56 11.09 -8.30
N PRO A 19 3.63 12.19 -9.08
CA PRO A 19 4.85 12.64 -9.75
C PRO A 19 5.80 13.36 -8.76
N ILE A 20 6.18 12.68 -7.69
CA ILE A 20 7.14 13.15 -6.69
C ILE A 20 8.23 12.07 -6.47
N PRO A 21 9.13 11.85 -7.44
CA PRO A 21 10.31 11.01 -7.22
C PRO A 21 11.26 11.68 -6.20
N PRO A 22 11.99 10.93 -5.34
CA PRO A 22 11.94 9.48 -5.07
C PRO A 22 10.92 9.09 -3.99
N ILE A 23 10.27 10.10 -3.38
CA ILE A 23 9.44 9.95 -2.19
C ILE A 23 8.25 9.04 -2.49
N ALA A 24 7.54 9.31 -3.59
CA ALA A 24 6.38 8.54 -4.05
C ALA A 24 6.69 7.05 -4.22
N THR A 25 7.86 6.74 -4.80
CA THR A 25 8.29 5.35 -5.02
C THR A 25 8.59 4.64 -3.70
N ILE A 26 9.37 5.25 -2.81
CA ILE A 26 9.76 4.66 -1.53
C ILE A 26 8.53 4.49 -0.64
N SER A 27 7.75 5.56 -0.46
CA SER A 27 6.55 5.53 0.36
C SER A 27 5.49 4.59 -0.22
N GLY A 28 5.28 4.57 -1.55
CA GLY A 28 4.35 3.65 -2.20
C GLY A 28 4.74 2.20 -1.98
N ALA A 29 6.03 1.85 -2.15
CA ALA A 29 6.53 0.51 -1.87
C ALA A 29 6.32 0.09 -0.40
N LEU A 30 6.63 0.98 0.55
CA LEU A 30 6.44 0.73 1.99
C LEU A 30 4.96 0.55 2.36
N VAL A 31 4.07 1.36 1.79
CA VAL A 31 2.62 1.28 2.04
C VAL A 31 2.04 -0.01 1.44
N ILE A 32 2.47 -0.42 0.24
CA ILE A 32 2.08 -1.72 -0.33
C ILE A 32 2.55 -2.86 0.57
N ALA A 33 3.82 -2.85 1.01
CA ALA A 33 4.36 -3.86 1.89
C ALA A 33 3.58 -3.96 3.21
N LEU A 34 3.23 -2.82 3.81
CA LEU A 34 2.37 -2.78 5.00
C LEU A 34 0.99 -3.40 4.73
N GLY A 35 0.37 -3.05 3.60
CA GLY A 35 -0.92 -3.62 3.22
C GLY A 35 -0.88 -5.14 3.02
N LEU A 36 0.23 -5.66 2.48
CA LEU A 36 0.48 -7.10 2.38
C LEU A 36 0.67 -7.74 3.77
N VAL A 37 1.40 -7.10 4.68
CA VAL A 37 1.53 -7.57 6.07
C VAL A 37 0.16 -7.66 6.74
N LEU A 38 -0.67 -6.62 6.62
CA LEU A 38 -2.04 -6.63 7.16
C LEU A 38 -2.85 -7.78 6.54
N ARG A 39 -2.72 -8.00 5.23
CA ARG A 39 -3.42 -9.09 4.53
C ARG A 39 -3.07 -10.46 5.08
N PHE A 40 -1.78 -10.75 5.27
CA PHE A 40 -1.34 -12.08 5.67
C PHE A 40 -1.38 -12.32 7.18
N ALA A 41 -1.20 -11.27 7.99
CA ALA A 41 -1.18 -11.39 9.44
C ALA A 41 -2.60 -11.38 10.06
N LEU A 42 -3.45 -10.47 9.58
CA LEU A 42 -4.74 -10.14 10.23
C LEU A 42 -5.94 -10.64 9.44
N ASP A 43 -5.88 -10.57 8.10
CA ASP A 43 -7.02 -10.92 7.24
C ASP A 43 -6.97 -12.38 6.78
N LYS A 44 -7.04 -13.32 7.74
CA LYS A 44 -7.31 -14.74 7.45
C LYS A 44 -8.71 -14.96 6.86
#